data_AF-A0A7X4YIM4-F1
#
_entry.id   AF-A0A7X4YIM4-F1
#
_cell.length_a   1.000
_cell.length_b   1.000
_cell.length_c   1.000
_cell.angle_alpha   90.00
_cell.angle_beta   90.00
_cell.angle_gamma   90.00
#
_symmetry.space_group_name_H-M   'P 1'
#
loop_
_entity.id
_entity.type
_entity.pdbx_description
1 polymer ?
#
loop_
_entity_poly.entity_id
_entity_poly.type
_entity_poly.pdbx_seq_one_letter_code
_entity_poly.pdbx_strand_id
1 'polypeptide(L)'
;MTIRRLFAALPLFPLTLLLGASAPGPDANTAPSPAAPSDAQVLAQSVSALGTDAGPVGARALVEKVEAEQRAQSASLDAGGSASVAQAPDSGTAGEAVAVTPPEDSRPVDARALAEALASKDAAALEPGMVPPMPVPSREKAPPFGKLQGLPRAQDLVARAKLEGNKLVVKGGKNAPDQVLTIDPGLQASLTKIMQNYQVPYGAAVVLEPSTGRVLAMAEHSEAKPELRGLPIRAVYPAASIFKIVTGSALLEAGVSADTEACFHGGKRRLNERQLEDTERDGACYSLALAMGKSANVIFAKMTSKHLTADSLKRMAARLRFNREIPFAQPLDVSLAYIPEDGFALANTGAGFGDVYLSPLHGALLASVAANEGRWVDPVLVEPEPFMPLPEPEPVLTPTAAHELTRMLEETVTHGTARGVFRERGFQVKDAVGKTGTLADREPFRDYSWFVGFAPKDNPRVAVAALIVNDPKWRIRGSYLGREALRLALERIPAPVELTAPAGAAGKH
;
A
#
# COMPACT_ATOMS: atom_id res chain seq x y z
N MET A 1 -3.27 -39.99 29.70
CA MET A 1 -4.02 -40.36 28.48
C MET A 1 -4.64 -39.11 27.90
N THR A 2 -4.52 -38.70 26.63
CA THR A 2 -3.55 -38.96 25.56
C THR A 2 -3.68 -37.76 24.61
N ILE A 3 -2.55 -37.30 24.09
CA ILE A 3 -2.38 -36.22 23.11
C ILE A 3 -3.11 -36.54 21.80
N ARG A 4 -3.78 -35.54 21.18
CA ARG A 4 -3.82 -35.43 19.71
C ARG A 4 -4.07 -34.01 19.23
N ARG A 5 -3.13 -33.54 18.42
CA ARG A 5 -3.00 -32.26 17.72
C ARG A 5 -2.70 -32.60 16.26
N LEU A 6 -3.10 -31.70 15.34
CA LEU A 6 -2.68 -31.54 13.94
C LEU A 6 -3.07 -32.62 12.91
N PHE A 7 -3.71 -32.18 11.82
CA PHE A 7 -3.11 -32.16 10.48
C PHE A 7 -3.94 -31.23 9.56
N ALA A 8 -3.25 -30.30 8.89
CA ALA A 8 -3.81 -29.44 7.85
C ALA A 8 -2.82 -29.35 6.68
N ALA A 9 -3.37 -29.57 5.48
CA ALA A 9 -3.05 -28.99 4.17
C ALA A 9 -1.58 -28.98 3.65
N LEU A 10 -1.36 -29.78 2.60
CA LEU A 10 -0.28 -29.60 1.61
C LEU A 10 -0.90 -29.11 0.28
N PRO A 11 -0.27 -28.17 -0.46
CA PRO A 11 -0.78 -27.65 -1.72
C PRO A 11 -0.26 -28.44 -2.94
N LEU A 12 -1.15 -28.69 -3.91
CA LEU A 12 -0.86 -29.26 -5.23
C LEU A 12 -0.38 -28.16 -6.21
N PHE A 13 0.71 -28.41 -6.94
CA PHE A 13 1.16 -27.61 -8.09
C PHE A 13 0.81 -28.35 -9.40
N PRO A 14 0.44 -27.64 -10.50
CA PRO A 14 0.21 -28.26 -11.79
C PRO A 14 1.51 -28.31 -12.61
N LEU A 15 1.84 -29.49 -13.15
CA LEU A 15 2.93 -29.70 -14.09
C LEU A 15 2.39 -29.52 -15.53
N THR A 16 2.96 -28.59 -16.29
CA THR A 16 2.58 -28.35 -17.70
C THR A 16 3.61 -29.02 -18.61
N LEU A 17 3.14 -29.88 -19.52
CA LEU A 17 3.92 -30.52 -20.58
C LEU A 17 4.28 -29.51 -21.70
N LEU A 18 5.50 -29.60 -22.24
CA LEU A 18 5.82 -29.14 -23.60
C LEU A 18 6.96 -29.98 -24.20
N LEU A 19 6.61 -30.70 -25.26
CA LEU A 19 7.50 -31.30 -26.25
C LEU A 19 7.88 -30.25 -27.30
N GLY A 20 9.10 -30.28 -27.82
CA GLY A 20 9.48 -29.53 -29.03
C GLY A 20 11.00 -29.44 -29.23
N ALA A 21 11.47 -30.04 -30.32
CA ALA A 21 12.86 -30.36 -30.65
C ALA A 21 13.73 -29.20 -31.16
N SER A 22 15.06 -29.34 -31.06
CA SER A 22 16.01 -29.37 -32.21
C SER A 22 17.47 -29.16 -31.75
N ALA A 23 18.39 -30.00 -32.23
CA ALA A 23 19.84 -29.75 -32.24
C ALA A 23 20.23 -29.03 -33.56
N PRO A 24 21.37 -28.32 -33.66
CA PRO A 24 22.68 -29.00 -33.85
C PRO A 24 23.95 -28.27 -33.34
N GLY A 25 25.01 -29.06 -33.15
CA GLY A 25 26.36 -28.74 -33.68
C GLY A 25 27.35 -27.94 -32.82
N PRO A 26 28.68 -28.12 -33.04
CA PRO A 26 29.67 -28.25 -31.97
C PRO A 26 30.68 -27.10 -31.90
N ASP A 27 31.33 -26.87 -30.75
CA ASP A 27 32.78 -26.70 -30.67
C ASP A 27 33.36 -26.71 -29.24
N ALA A 28 34.67 -26.91 -29.19
CA ALA A 28 35.51 -27.55 -28.18
C ALA A 28 35.81 -26.82 -26.84
N ASN A 29 36.21 -27.67 -25.88
CA ASN A 29 37.22 -27.49 -24.82
C ASN A 29 36.88 -26.76 -23.50
N THR A 30 36.66 -27.54 -22.42
CA THR A 30 37.32 -27.38 -21.10
C THR A 30 37.06 -28.61 -20.18
N ALA A 31 37.99 -28.89 -19.27
CA ALA A 31 38.16 -30.11 -18.45
C ALA A 31 37.06 -30.36 -17.37
N PRO A 32 36.99 -31.54 -16.70
CA PRO A 32 35.77 -32.03 -16.05
C PRO A 32 35.55 -31.46 -14.64
N SER A 33 34.29 -31.10 -14.35
CA SER A 33 33.77 -30.80 -13.01
C SER A 33 32.98 -32.01 -12.49
N PRO A 34 32.99 -32.34 -11.18
CA PRO A 34 32.35 -33.56 -10.67
C PRO A 34 30.84 -33.52 -10.88
N ALA A 35 30.29 -34.64 -11.37
CA ALA A 35 28.88 -34.80 -11.65
C ALA A 35 28.00 -34.56 -10.42
N ALA A 36 26.91 -33.81 -10.61
CA ALA A 36 25.82 -33.71 -9.66
C ALA A 36 25.10 -35.07 -9.53
N PRO A 37 24.63 -35.46 -8.34
CA PRO A 37 23.93 -36.73 -8.13
C PRO A 37 22.59 -36.75 -8.89
N SER A 38 22.18 -37.92 -9.36
CA SER A 38 20.89 -38.11 -10.02
C SER A 38 19.73 -38.02 -9.02
N ASP A 39 18.53 -37.68 -9.50
CA ASP A 39 17.30 -37.50 -8.70
C ASP A 39 16.91 -38.74 -7.86
N ALA A 40 17.43 -39.93 -8.22
CA ALA A 40 17.26 -41.15 -7.43
C ALA A 40 18.13 -41.19 -6.16
N GLN A 41 19.27 -40.48 -6.13
CA GLN A 41 20.16 -40.41 -4.95
C GLN A 41 19.77 -39.31 -3.96
N VAL A 42 19.06 -38.26 -4.39
CA VAL A 42 18.55 -37.20 -3.52
C VAL A 42 17.28 -37.65 -2.75
N LEU A 43 16.51 -38.59 -3.30
CA LEU A 43 15.36 -39.19 -2.61
C LEU A 43 15.73 -40.22 -1.54
N ALA A 44 16.89 -40.87 -1.64
CA ALA A 44 17.36 -41.84 -0.64
C ALA A 44 17.93 -41.17 0.62
N GLN A 45 18.40 -39.92 0.55
CA GLN A 45 18.90 -39.19 1.73
C GLN A 45 17.79 -38.49 2.54
N SER A 46 16.56 -38.46 2.03
CA SER A 46 15.42 -37.82 2.70
C SER A 46 14.57 -38.79 3.53
N VAL A 47 14.92 -40.08 3.58
CA VAL A 47 14.15 -41.12 4.31
C VAL A 47 14.88 -41.63 5.58
N SER A 48 16.06 -41.09 5.91
CA SER A 48 16.73 -41.42 7.19
C SER A 48 16.34 -40.51 8.38
N ALA A 49 15.33 -39.64 8.24
CA ALA A 49 14.96 -38.68 9.29
C ALA A 49 13.57 -38.90 9.92
N LEU A 50 12.82 -39.92 9.51
CA LEU A 50 11.52 -40.26 10.12
C LEU A 50 11.43 -41.79 10.24
N GLY A 51 11.87 -42.31 11.39
CA GLY A 51 11.74 -43.72 11.71
C GLY A 51 10.28 -44.10 11.88
N THR A 52 9.74 -44.86 10.92
CA THR A 52 8.61 -45.78 11.12
C THR A 52 8.66 -46.88 10.07
N ASP A 53 8.70 -48.13 10.53
CA ASP A 53 8.61 -49.36 9.72
C ASP A 53 7.31 -49.43 8.91
N ALA A 54 7.42 -49.35 7.59
CA ALA A 54 6.40 -49.87 6.69
C ALA A 54 7.08 -50.40 5.43
N GLY A 55 7.10 -51.73 5.29
CA GLY A 55 7.73 -52.40 4.15
C GLY A 55 7.04 -52.14 2.81
N PRO A 56 7.69 -52.51 1.69
CA PRO A 56 7.32 -52.15 0.31
C PRO A 56 5.93 -52.63 -0.16
N VAL A 57 5.27 -53.51 0.60
CA VAL A 57 3.93 -54.01 0.31
C VAL A 57 2.83 -53.00 0.72
N GLY A 58 3.09 -52.13 1.70
CA GLY A 58 2.11 -51.15 2.19
C GLY A 58 1.93 -49.93 1.27
N ALA A 59 2.99 -49.53 0.56
CA ALA A 59 2.95 -48.37 -0.34
C ALA A 59 2.09 -48.62 -1.59
N ARG A 60 2.10 -49.85 -2.12
CA ARG A 60 1.35 -50.22 -3.33
C ARG A 60 -0.16 -50.30 -3.09
N ALA A 61 -0.57 -50.83 -1.93
CA ALA A 61 -1.99 -50.87 -1.53
C ALA A 61 -2.58 -49.47 -1.27
N LEU A 62 -1.73 -48.50 -0.87
CA LEU A 62 -2.15 -47.12 -0.67
C LEU A 62 -2.38 -46.39 -2.01
N VAL A 63 -1.57 -46.68 -3.02
CA VAL A 63 -1.70 -46.11 -4.37
C VAL A 63 -2.96 -46.61 -5.08
N GLU A 64 -3.24 -47.92 -5.03
CA GLU A 64 -4.44 -48.50 -5.65
C GLU A 64 -5.74 -47.95 -5.04
N LYS A 65 -5.73 -47.65 -3.73
CA LYS A 65 -6.89 -47.10 -3.03
C LYS A 65 -7.17 -45.63 -3.40
N VAL A 66 -6.11 -44.84 -3.62
CA VAL A 66 -6.21 -43.44 -4.06
C VAL A 66 -6.70 -43.34 -5.51
N GLU A 67 -6.25 -44.26 -6.39
CA GLU A 67 -6.70 -44.29 -7.79
C GLU A 67 -8.18 -44.71 -7.94
N ALA A 68 -8.69 -45.58 -7.06
CA ALA A 68 -10.10 -45.98 -7.04
C ALA A 68 -11.03 -44.83 -6.61
N GLU A 69 -10.63 -44.01 -5.64
CA GLU A 69 -11.42 -42.86 -5.17
C GLU A 69 -11.47 -41.72 -6.22
N GLN A 70 -10.41 -41.54 -7.01
CA GLN A 70 -10.36 -40.55 -8.10
C GLN A 70 -11.23 -40.94 -9.31
N ARG A 71 -11.41 -42.23 -9.59
CA ARG A 71 -12.36 -42.71 -10.62
C ARG A 71 -13.82 -42.56 -10.19
N ALA A 72 -14.11 -42.62 -8.89
CA ALA A 72 -15.47 -42.41 -8.39
C ALA A 72 -15.91 -40.94 -8.42
N GLN A 73 -14.98 -39.99 -8.26
CA GLN A 73 -15.28 -38.55 -8.30
C GLN A 73 -15.48 -38.01 -9.72
N SER A 74 -14.78 -38.57 -10.71
CA SER A 74 -14.89 -38.16 -12.13
C SER A 74 -16.19 -38.61 -12.81
N ALA A 75 -16.87 -39.64 -12.30
CA ALA A 75 -18.15 -40.12 -12.83
C ALA A 75 -19.38 -39.33 -12.34
N SER A 76 -19.21 -38.33 -11.45
CA SER A 76 -20.31 -37.58 -10.82
C SER A 76 -20.56 -36.17 -11.36
N LEU A 77 -19.81 -35.74 -12.39
CA LEU A 77 -19.90 -34.39 -12.97
C LEU A 77 -20.54 -34.34 -14.37
N ASP A 78 -20.91 -35.48 -14.95
CA ASP A 78 -21.64 -35.57 -16.22
C ASP A 78 -23.11 -36.00 -16.00
N ALA A 79 -23.88 -35.20 -15.26
CA ALA A 79 -25.35 -35.27 -15.25
C ALA A 79 -25.96 -34.02 -14.62
N GLY A 80 -26.38 -33.04 -15.43
CA GLY A 80 -27.10 -31.86 -14.94
C GLY A 80 -27.44 -30.88 -16.06
N GLY A 81 -28.53 -31.19 -16.77
CA GLY A 81 -28.97 -30.50 -17.97
C GLY A 81 -29.65 -29.13 -17.79
N SER A 82 -29.86 -28.54 -18.95
CA SER A 82 -30.56 -27.31 -19.34
C SER A 82 -31.94 -27.06 -18.72
N ALA A 83 -32.26 -25.78 -18.44
CA ALA A 83 -33.62 -25.24 -18.58
C ALA A 83 -33.66 -23.70 -18.73
N SER A 84 -34.13 -23.28 -19.92
CA SER A 84 -35.02 -22.17 -20.30
C SER A 84 -34.88 -20.73 -19.79
N VAL A 85 -34.80 -19.87 -20.80
CA VAL A 85 -35.13 -18.43 -20.92
C VAL A 85 -36.64 -18.16 -20.73
N ALA A 86 -36.98 -17.07 -20.03
CA ALA A 86 -38.26 -16.34 -20.13
C ALA A 86 -38.01 -14.87 -19.70
N GLN A 87 -37.91 -13.93 -20.63
CA GLN A 87 -38.96 -12.99 -21.08
C GLN A 87 -39.58 -12.10 -19.98
N ALA A 88 -39.32 -10.79 -20.14
CA ALA A 88 -39.94 -9.67 -19.43
C ALA A 88 -41.33 -9.33 -20.02
N PRO A 89 -42.15 -8.54 -19.29
CA PRO A 89 -43.15 -7.71 -19.92
C PRO A 89 -42.86 -6.21 -19.74
N ASP A 90 -42.98 -5.51 -20.87
CA ASP A 90 -43.25 -4.08 -21.00
C ASP A 90 -44.45 -3.64 -20.15
N SER A 91 -44.35 -2.48 -19.52
CA SER A 91 -45.51 -1.57 -19.43
C SER A 91 -45.02 -0.12 -19.35
N GLY A 92 -45.30 0.63 -20.41
CA GLY A 92 -45.09 2.06 -20.48
C GLY A 92 -46.16 2.83 -19.73
N THR A 93 -45.78 3.99 -19.21
CA THR A 93 -46.68 5.15 -19.09
C THR A 93 -45.85 6.40 -19.32
N ALA A 94 -46.31 7.19 -20.30
CA ALA A 94 -45.81 8.51 -20.62
C ALA A 94 -46.20 9.50 -19.51
N GLY A 95 -45.25 10.35 -19.11
CA GLY A 95 -45.46 11.50 -18.24
C GLY A 95 -44.61 12.66 -18.74
N GLU A 96 -45.25 13.82 -18.90
CA GLU A 96 -44.81 15.01 -19.62
C GLU A 96 -43.43 15.56 -19.25
N ALA A 97 -42.72 16.01 -20.29
CA ALA A 97 -41.50 16.80 -20.19
C ALA A 97 -41.84 18.25 -19.83
N VAL A 98 -41.30 18.74 -18.70
CA VAL A 98 -41.17 20.17 -18.40
C VAL A 98 -39.77 20.60 -18.84
N ALA A 99 -39.72 21.47 -19.85
CA ALA A 99 -38.50 22.05 -20.37
C ALA A 99 -37.86 22.99 -19.33
N VAL A 100 -36.62 22.70 -18.94
CA VAL A 100 -35.72 23.63 -18.25
C VAL A 100 -34.56 23.92 -19.21
N THR A 101 -34.48 25.15 -19.69
CA THR A 101 -33.35 25.67 -20.47
C THR A 101 -32.08 25.76 -19.59
N PRO A 102 -30.92 25.23 -20.03
CA PRO A 102 -29.66 25.44 -19.33
C PRO A 102 -29.04 26.81 -19.68
N PRO A 103 -28.22 27.39 -18.81
CA PRO A 103 -27.51 28.63 -19.10
C PRO A 103 -26.38 28.37 -20.13
N GLU A 104 -26.27 29.28 -21.10
CA GLU A 104 -25.11 29.37 -22.00
C GLU A 104 -23.87 29.78 -21.21
N ASP A 105 -22.93 28.85 -20.99
CA ASP A 105 -21.50 28.98 -21.34
C ASP A 105 -20.80 27.64 -21.03
N SER A 106 -20.90 26.68 -21.94
CA SER A 106 -20.13 25.43 -21.87
C SER A 106 -19.32 25.29 -23.15
N ARG A 107 -18.30 26.14 -23.31
CA ARG A 107 -17.23 25.84 -24.24
C ARG A 107 -16.38 24.72 -23.65
N PRO A 108 -16.08 23.64 -24.40
CA PRO A 108 -15.14 22.63 -23.92
C PRO A 108 -13.81 23.32 -23.67
N VAL A 109 -13.32 23.22 -22.44
CA VAL A 109 -11.96 23.66 -22.10
C VAL A 109 -11.03 22.81 -22.95
N ASP A 110 -10.33 23.45 -23.89
CA ASP A 110 -9.35 22.79 -24.72
C ASP A 110 -8.22 22.29 -23.81
N ALA A 111 -8.28 21.01 -23.48
CA ALA A 111 -7.32 20.33 -22.60
C ALA A 111 -5.89 20.45 -23.14
N ARG A 112 -5.73 20.64 -24.46
CA ARG A 112 -4.43 20.90 -25.08
C ARG A 112 -3.97 22.33 -24.83
N ALA A 113 -4.84 23.32 -24.94
CA ALA A 113 -4.51 24.70 -24.59
C ALA A 113 -4.22 24.88 -23.09
N LEU A 114 -4.89 24.11 -22.22
CA LEU A 114 -4.60 24.07 -20.78
C LEU A 114 -3.27 23.35 -20.50
N ALA A 115 -3.00 22.23 -21.17
CA ALA A 115 -1.72 21.52 -21.06
C ALA A 115 -0.54 22.36 -21.62
N GLU A 116 -0.76 23.11 -22.70
CA GLU A 116 0.21 24.05 -23.27
C GLU A 116 0.37 25.30 -22.38
N ALA A 117 -0.68 25.77 -21.70
CA ALA A 117 -0.61 26.86 -20.72
C ALA A 117 0.11 26.46 -19.42
N LEU A 118 -0.04 25.20 -18.99
CA LEU A 118 0.72 24.62 -17.87
C LEU A 118 2.19 24.39 -18.27
N ALA A 119 2.44 23.85 -19.47
CA ALA A 119 3.80 23.64 -19.97
C ALA A 119 4.55 24.95 -20.25
N SER A 120 3.87 26.03 -20.65
CA SER A 120 4.50 27.32 -20.96
C SER A 120 4.75 28.22 -19.75
N LYS A 121 4.05 27.99 -18.63
CA LYS A 121 4.34 28.67 -17.35
C LYS A 121 5.44 27.97 -16.53
N ASP A 122 5.65 26.67 -16.74
CA ASP A 122 6.59 25.83 -15.97
C ASP A 122 7.99 25.71 -16.60
N ALA A 123 8.31 26.46 -17.66
CA ALA A 123 9.63 26.41 -18.30
C ALA A 123 10.76 27.11 -17.50
N ALA A 124 10.58 27.37 -16.20
CA ALA A 124 11.53 28.08 -15.37
C ALA A 124 11.77 27.38 -14.02
N ALA A 125 12.93 26.72 -13.91
CA ALA A 125 13.47 25.94 -12.78
C ALA A 125 12.85 24.53 -12.57
N LEU A 126 13.72 23.51 -12.56
CA LEU A 126 13.37 22.17 -12.11
C LEU A 126 12.90 22.24 -10.65
N GLU A 127 11.65 21.83 -10.40
CA GLU A 127 11.12 21.71 -9.04
C GLU A 127 12.07 20.84 -8.18
N PRO A 128 12.45 21.29 -6.97
CA PRO A 128 13.26 20.48 -6.06
C PRO A 128 12.64 19.09 -5.88
N GLY A 129 13.44 18.03 -6.00
CA GLY A 129 12.97 16.63 -5.87
C GLY A 129 12.59 15.94 -7.19
N MET A 130 12.56 16.65 -8.33
CA MET A 130 12.38 15.98 -9.63
C MET A 130 13.55 15.05 -9.99
N VAL A 131 14.74 15.32 -9.43
CA VAL A 131 15.92 14.46 -9.54
C VAL A 131 16.24 13.90 -8.15
N PRO A 132 16.45 12.59 -8.02
CA PRO A 132 16.88 11.99 -6.76
C PRO A 132 18.17 12.64 -6.23
N PRO A 133 18.27 12.96 -4.92
CA PRO A 133 19.47 13.57 -4.34
C PRO A 133 20.66 12.60 -4.27
N MET A 134 20.40 11.31 -4.50
CA MET A 134 21.39 10.25 -4.55
C MET A 134 20.89 9.13 -5.47
N PRO A 135 21.77 8.26 -6.00
CA PRO A 135 21.35 7.11 -6.77
C PRO A 135 20.33 6.28 -6.00
N VAL A 136 19.18 6.03 -6.63
CA VAL A 136 18.14 5.20 -6.01
C VAL A 136 18.62 3.75 -6.03
N PRO A 137 18.66 3.07 -4.88
CA PRO A 137 19.08 1.67 -4.85
C PRO A 137 18.19 0.83 -5.77
N SER A 138 18.79 -0.09 -6.52
CA SER A 138 17.98 -1.03 -7.30
C SER A 138 17.39 -2.09 -6.37
N ARG A 139 16.09 -2.35 -6.47
CA ARG A 139 15.42 -3.41 -5.70
C ARG A 139 15.99 -4.80 -5.96
N GLU A 140 16.55 -5.05 -7.14
CA GLU A 140 17.14 -6.34 -7.49
C GLU A 140 18.52 -6.57 -6.85
N LYS A 141 19.22 -5.48 -6.51
CA LYS A 141 20.64 -5.51 -6.09
C LYS A 141 20.88 -4.95 -4.69
N ALA A 142 19.90 -4.26 -4.11
CA ALA A 142 20.05 -3.61 -2.82
C ALA A 142 20.42 -4.64 -1.73
N PRO A 143 21.31 -4.28 -0.79
CA PRO A 143 21.67 -5.17 0.29
C PRO A 143 20.41 -5.60 1.06
N PRO A 144 20.35 -6.86 1.52
CA PRO A 144 19.16 -7.38 2.17
C PRO A 144 18.84 -6.54 3.40
N PHE A 145 17.54 -6.31 3.63
CA PHE A 145 16.98 -5.58 4.77
C PHE A 145 17.64 -5.93 6.12
N GLY A 146 18.15 -7.15 6.30
CA GLY A 146 18.89 -7.57 7.50
C GLY A 146 20.19 -6.79 7.80
N LYS A 147 20.74 -6.02 6.85
CA LYS A 147 21.91 -5.16 7.08
C LYS A 147 21.55 -3.75 7.58
N LEU A 148 20.28 -3.48 7.86
CA LEU A 148 19.86 -2.16 8.37
C LEU A 148 20.56 -1.84 9.70
N GLN A 149 21.14 -0.65 9.76
CA GLN A 149 21.60 -0.05 11.01
C GLN A 149 20.41 0.65 11.68
N GLY A 150 20.23 0.41 12.98
CA GLY A 150 19.20 1.09 13.77
C GLY A 150 19.52 2.58 13.93
N LEU A 151 18.49 3.38 14.24
CA LEU A 151 18.70 4.75 14.70
C LEU A 151 19.43 4.72 16.06
N PRO A 152 20.59 5.38 16.21
CA PRO A 152 21.27 5.43 17.50
C PRO A 152 20.38 6.08 18.56
N ARG A 153 20.37 5.51 19.77
CA ARG A 153 19.54 6.02 20.89
C ARG A 153 19.74 7.52 21.15
N ALA A 154 20.93 8.07 20.94
CA ALA A 154 21.19 9.49 21.10
C ALA A 154 20.35 10.38 20.16
N GLN A 155 20.01 9.88 18.98
CA GLN A 155 19.23 10.57 17.95
C GLN A 155 17.74 10.19 17.97
N ASP A 156 17.36 9.13 18.68
CA ASP A 156 15.98 8.66 18.82
C ASP A 156 15.28 9.35 20.00
N LEU A 157 14.49 10.38 19.71
CA LEU A 157 13.75 11.13 20.74
C LEU A 157 12.73 10.24 21.45
N VAL A 158 12.05 9.35 20.71
CA VAL A 158 11.06 8.43 21.27
C VAL A 158 11.71 7.43 22.24
N ALA A 159 12.90 6.90 21.92
CA ALA A 159 13.63 6.01 22.82
C ALA A 159 14.22 6.73 24.05
N ARG A 160 14.56 8.02 23.93
CA ARG A 160 15.08 8.84 25.02
C ARG A 160 14.00 9.34 25.96
N ALA A 161 12.76 9.45 25.49
CA ALA A 161 11.66 9.97 26.28
C ALA A 161 11.33 9.07 27.47
N LYS A 162 10.86 9.69 28.54
CA LYS A 162 10.32 9.03 29.73
C LYS A 162 8.88 9.48 29.95
N LEU A 163 8.07 8.59 30.51
CA LEU A 163 6.71 8.93 30.88
C LEU A 163 6.72 9.82 32.14
N GLU A 164 6.19 11.03 32.02
CA GLU A 164 5.97 11.96 33.12
C GLU A 164 4.50 12.39 33.11
N GLY A 165 3.75 11.96 34.13
CA GLY A 165 2.29 12.06 34.10
C GLY A 165 1.70 11.26 32.94
N ASN A 166 1.04 11.94 32.01
CA ASN A 166 0.44 11.37 30.80
C ASN A 166 1.18 11.73 29.51
N LYS A 167 2.39 12.30 29.59
CA LYS A 167 3.18 12.76 28.44
C LYS A 167 4.54 12.07 28.38
N LEU A 168 5.07 11.93 27.16
CA LEU A 168 6.45 11.52 26.94
C LEU A 168 7.36 12.75 26.92
N VAL A 169 8.36 12.77 27.79
CA VAL A 169 9.26 13.92 27.97
C VAL A 169 10.71 13.49 27.74
N VAL A 170 11.42 14.19 26.87
CA VAL A 170 12.87 14.06 26.69
C VAL A 170 13.54 15.15 27.53
N LYS A 171 14.31 14.72 28.54
CA LYS A 171 15.04 15.68 29.38
C LYS A 171 16.07 16.46 28.58
N GLY A 172 16.08 17.78 28.79
CA GLY A 172 17.07 18.68 28.24
C GLY A 172 18.45 18.47 28.86
N GLY A 173 19.50 18.92 28.17
CA GLY A 173 20.83 19.04 28.76
C GLY A 173 20.91 20.16 29.81
N LYS A 174 22.08 20.39 30.41
CA LYS A 174 22.29 21.36 31.51
C LYS A 174 21.70 22.77 31.27
N ASN A 175 21.50 23.19 30.01
CA ASN A 175 20.98 24.50 29.63
C ASN A 175 19.87 24.44 28.56
N ALA A 176 19.18 23.31 28.40
CA ALA A 176 18.10 23.17 27.41
C ALA A 176 16.79 22.81 28.11
N PRO A 177 15.64 23.34 27.66
CA PRO A 177 14.34 22.94 28.20
C PRO A 177 14.05 21.47 27.90
N ASP A 178 13.20 20.88 28.74
CA ASP A 178 12.64 19.56 28.49
C ASP A 178 11.72 19.61 27.26
N GLN A 179 11.78 18.58 26.42
CA GLN A 179 10.94 18.49 25.22
C GLN A 179 9.79 17.52 25.48
N VAL A 180 8.57 18.02 25.42
CA VAL A 180 7.37 17.18 25.48
C VAL A 180 7.08 16.66 24.07
N LEU A 181 6.90 15.35 23.90
CA LEU A 181 6.57 14.77 22.60
C LEU A 181 5.05 14.79 22.37
N THR A 182 4.66 14.90 21.10
CA THR A 182 3.26 14.82 20.65
C THR A 182 2.67 13.42 20.76
N ILE A 183 3.51 12.41 20.97
CA ILE A 183 3.16 10.98 21.05
C ILE A 183 2.20 10.72 22.22
N ASP A 184 1.07 10.07 21.94
CA ASP A 184 0.20 9.51 22.97
C ASP A 184 0.82 8.21 23.52
N PRO A 185 1.22 8.15 24.81
CA PRO A 185 1.94 7.00 25.35
C PRO A 185 1.12 5.70 25.29
N GLY A 186 -0.20 5.80 25.43
CA GLY A 186 -1.07 4.63 25.45
C GLY A 186 -1.32 4.06 24.05
N LEU A 187 -1.51 4.90 23.03
CA LEU A 187 -1.61 4.51 21.63
C LEU A 187 -0.30 3.86 21.17
N GLN A 188 0.83 4.51 21.45
CA GLN A 188 2.18 3.99 21.19
C GLN A 188 2.34 2.59 21.80
N ALA A 189 1.99 2.41 23.08
CA ALA A 189 2.09 1.14 23.78
C ALA A 189 1.14 0.07 23.20
N SER A 190 -0.12 0.41 22.91
CA SER A 190 -1.10 -0.52 22.35
C SER A 190 -0.67 -1.04 20.97
N LEU A 191 -0.20 -0.17 20.08
CA LEU A 191 0.27 -0.58 18.75
C LEU A 191 1.54 -1.43 18.82
N THR A 192 2.48 -1.06 19.70
CA THR A 192 3.68 -1.86 19.97
C THR A 192 3.29 -3.24 20.50
N LYS A 193 2.31 -3.31 21.41
CA LYS A 193 1.84 -4.55 22.01
C LYS A 193 1.16 -5.47 21.00
N ILE A 194 0.38 -4.93 20.05
CA ILE A 194 -0.18 -5.72 18.94
C ILE A 194 0.94 -6.40 18.16
N MET A 195 1.94 -5.63 17.73
CA MET A 195 3.07 -6.15 16.97
C MET A 195 3.85 -7.24 17.73
N GLN A 196 4.09 -7.04 19.03
CA GLN A 196 4.71 -8.04 19.91
C GLN A 196 3.87 -9.32 20.03
N ASN A 197 2.56 -9.18 20.27
CA ASN A 197 1.67 -10.35 20.46
C ASN A 197 1.59 -11.21 19.20
N TYR A 198 1.68 -10.59 18.03
CA TYR A 198 1.75 -11.29 16.75
C TYR A 198 3.17 -11.64 16.30
N GLN A 199 4.18 -11.33 17.13
CA GLN A 199 5.60 -11.61 16.87
C GLN A 199 6.02 -11.20 15.45
N VAL A 200 5.67 -9.98 15.06
CA VAL A 200 5.97 -9.51 13.70
C VAL A 200 7.49 -9.40 13.52
N PRO A 201 8.08 -9.93 12.43
CA PRO A 201 9.53 -9.90 12.25
C PRO A 201 10.09 -8.49 12.27
N TYR A 202 9.41 -7.59 11.55
CA TYR A 202 9.60 -6.15 11.60
C TYR A 202 8.25 -5.46 11.37
N GLY A 203 7.94 -4.46 12.18
CA GLY A 203 6.70 -3.71 12.06
C GLY A 203 6.86 -2.26 12.49
N ALA A 204 6.14 -1.39 11.80
CA ALA A 204 6.03 0.02 12.14
C ALA A 204 4.58 0.49 11.93
N ALA A 205 4.08 1.32 12.85
CA ALA A 205 2.82 2.03 12.71
C ALA A 205 3.01 3.49 13.09
N VAL A 206 2.71 4.39 12.15
CA VAL A 206 2.68 5.83 12.36
C VAL A 206 1.23 6.29 12.38
N VAL A 207 0.90 7.17 13.32
CA VAL A 207 -0.39 7.85 13.42
C VAL A 207 -0.14 9.35 13.50
N LEU A 208 -0.87 10.11 12.69
CA LEU A 208 -0.80 11.57 12.60
C LEU A 208 -2.19 12.16 12.85
N GLU A 209 -2.23 13.36 13.44
CA GLU A 209 -3.35 14.28 13.27
C GLU A 209 -3.15 15.04 11.95
N PRO A 210 -4.03 14.88 10.94
CA PRO A 210 -3.78 15.43 9.62
C PRO A 210 -3.61 16.95 9.64
N SER A 211 -4.54 17.66 10.28
CA SER A 211 -4.65 19.12 10.23
C SER A 211 -3.45 19.87 10.82
N THR A 212 -2.70 19.25 11.71
CA THR A 212 -1.60 19.88 12.46
C THR A 212 -0.24 19.23 12.21
N GLY A 213 -0.21 18.07 11.54
CA GLY A 213 1.00 17.27 11.36
C GLY A 213 1.49 16.59 12.64
N ARG A 214 0.77 16.71 13.78
CA ARG A 214 1.21 16.13 15.05
C ARG A 214 1.33 14.62 14.94
N VAL A 215 2.50 14.10 15.29
CA VAL A 215 2.78 12.66 15.29
C VAL A 215 2.31 12.06 16.61
N LEU A 216 1.21 11.31 16.57
CA LEU A 216 0.55 10.76 17.76
C LEU A 216 1.10 9.37 18.13
N ALA A 217 1.66 8.64 17.18
CA ALA A 217 2.39 7.41 17.43
C ALA A 217 3.45 7.16 16.35
N MET A 218 4.56 6.56 16.76
CA MET A 218 5.63 5.99 15.93
C MET A 218 5.98 4.63 16.52
N ALA A 219 5.00 3.74 16.59
CA ALA A 219 5.16 2.43 17.18
C ALA A 219 6.02 1.55 16.28
N GLU A 220 6.95 0.80 16.88
CA GLU A 220 7.81 -0.12 16.16
C GLU A 220 8.08 -1.38 16.97
N HIS A 221 8.33 -2.49 16.29
CA HIS A 221 8.76 -3.75 16.89
C HIS A 221 9.52 -4.58 15.86
N SER A 222 10.49 -5.36 16.33
CA SER A 222 11.13 -6.39 15.53
C SER A 222 11.41 -7.63 16.39
N GLU A 223 10.78 -8.74 16.05
CA GLU A 223 11.13 -10.04 16.62
C GLU A 223 12.47 -10.54 16.06
N ALA A 224 12.75 -10.25 14.79
CA ALA A 224 13.94 -10.74 14.11
C ALA A 224 15.24 -10.01 14.51
N LYS A 225 15.13 -8.75 14.98
CA LYS A 225 16.25 -7.93 15.45
C LYS A 225 15.79 -6.98 16.56
N PRO A 226 15.64 -7.43 17.83
CA PRO A 226 15.01 -6.67 18.90
C PRO A 226 15.64 -5.31 19.23
N GLU A 227 16.93 -5.14 18.94
CA GLU A 227 17.67 -3.89 19.13
C GLU A 227 17.50 -2.89 17.97
N LEU A 228 16.86 -3.30 16.86
CA LEU A 228 16.63 -2.44 15.71
C LEU A 228 15.61 -1.36 16.03
N ARG A 229 15.99 -0.10 15.78
CA ARG A 229 15.18 1.09 16.03
C ARG A 229 15.10 1.98 14.80
N GLY A 230 14.07 2.82 14.74
CA GLY A 230 13.84 3.78 13.67
C GLY A 230 13.07 3.23 12.47
N LEU A 231 12.43 2.06 12.55
CA LEU A 231 11.60 1.53 11.46
C LEU A 231 10.58 2.56 10.90
N PRO A 232 9.92 3.41 11.71
CA PRO A 232 8.94 4.38 11.21
C PRO A 232 9.52 5.48 10.30
N ILE A 233 10.83 5.76 10.35
CA ILE A 233 11.51 6.88 9.67
C ILE A 233 12.49 6.41 8.59
N ARG A 234 12.64 5.10 8.42
CA ARG A 234 13.58 4.53 7.44
C ARG A 234 12.91 4.40 6.08
N ALA A 235 13.54 4.93 5.03
CA ALA A 235 12.99 4.94 3.68
C ALA A 235 13.62 3.84 2.82
N VAL A 236 13.59 2.62 3.33
CA VAL A 236 14.21 1.43 2.71
C VAL A 236 13.18 0.41 2.23
N TYR A 237 11.91 0.71 2.44
CA TYR A 237 10.82 -0.20 2.15
C TYR A 237 10.24 0.15 0.78
N PRO A 238 10.10 -0.83 -0.13
CA PRO A 238 9.46 -0.57 -1.41
C PRO A 238 8.06 -0.01 -1.22
N ALA A 239 7.76 1.11 -1.88
CA ALA A 239 6.45 1.75 -1.79
C ALA A 239 5.33 0.86 -2.34
N ALA A 240 5.66 -0.04 -3.29
CA ALA A 240 4.71 -0.93 -3.93
C ALA A 240 3.48 -0.13 -4.46
N SER A 241 2.29 -0.70 -4.37
CA SER A 241 1.05 -0.01 -4.74
C SER A 241 0.67 1.20 -3.86
N ILE A 242 1.45 1.58 -2.83
CA ILE A 242 1.25 2.89 -2.16
C ILE A 242 1.62 4.02 -3.12
N PHE A 243 2.59 3.81 -4.02
CA PHE A 243 2.97 4.82 -5.01
C PHE A 243 1.81 5.17 -5.98
N LYS A 244 0.78 4.33 -6.09
CA LYS A 244 -0.44 4.66 -6.85
C LYS A 244 -1.19 5.86 -6.29
N ILE A 245 -0.96 6.26 -5.03
CA ILE A 245 -1.48 7.53 -4.49
C ILE A 245 -0.85 8.69 -5.27
N VAL A 246 0.46 8.65 -5.53
CA VAL A 246 1.18 9.64 -6.35
C VAL A 246 0.69 9.59 -7.79
N THR A 247 0.67 8.40 -8.41
CA THR A 247 0.21 8.24 -9.80
C THR A 247 -1.25 8.67 -9.97
N GLY A 248 -2.12 8.29 -9.04
CA GLY A 248 -3.54 8.67 -9.06
C GLY A 248 -3.72 10.18 -8.92
N SER A 249 -2.96 10.81 -8.03
CA SER A 249 -2.94 12.27 -7.89
C SER A 249 -2.49 12.96 -9.19
N ALA A 250 -1.45 12.45 -9.84
CA ALA A 250 -0.99 12.97 -11.13
C ALA A 250 -2.06 12.84 -12.23
N LEU A 251 -2.76 11.69 -12.30
CA LEU A 251 -3.85 11.46 -13.26
C LEU A 251 -5.02 12.43 -13.03
N LEU A 252 -5.43 12.62 -11.77
CA LEU A 252 -6.51 13.55 -11.42
C LEU A 252 -6.17 14.99 -11.78
N GLU A 253 -4.93 15.43 -11.49
CA GLU A 253 -4.45 16.77 -11.84
C GLU A 253 -4.29 16.95 -13.36
N ALA A 254 -4.06 15.87 -14.10
CA ALA A 254 -4.09 15.85 -15.57
C ALA A 254 -5.53 15.80 -16.15
N GLY A 255 -6.56 15.84 -15.30
CA GLY A 255 -7.97 15.86 -15.72
C GLY A 255 -8.59 14.49 -15.97
N VAL A 256 -7.89 13.39 -15.67
CA VAL A 256 -8.48 12.04 -15.74
C VAL A 256 -9.42 11.86 -14.56
N SER A 257 -10.70 11.65 -14.81
CA SER A 257 -11.70 11.42 -13.76
C SER A 257 -11.47 10.08 -13.06
N ALA A 258 -11.82 9.99 -11.78
CA ALA A 258 -11.82 8.73 -11.06
C ALA A 258 -12.84 7.70 -11.62
N ASP A 259 -13.82 8.14 -12.42
CA ASP A 259 -14.75 7.27 -13.15
C ASP A 259 -14.23 6.84 -14.53
N THR A 260 -13.12 7.40 -15.02
CA THR A 260 -12.54 7.00 -16.30
C THR A 260 -12.21 5.51 -16.29
N GLU A 261 -12.81 4.78 -17.22
CA GLU A 261 -12.65 3.34 -17.35
C GLU A 261 -11.52 2.98 -18.30
N ALA A 262 -10.83 1.89 -17.99
CA ALA A 262 -10.03 1.16 -18.96
C ALA A 262 -10.30 -0.33 -18.85
N CYS A 263 -10.21 -1.02 -19.98
CA CYS A 263 -10.39 -2.46 -20.07
C CYS A 263 -9.04 -3.17 -20.17
N PHE A 264 -9.00 -4.42 -19.73
CA PHE A 264 -7.78 -5.23 -19.68
C PHE A 264 -8.09 -6.72 -19.84
N HIS A 265 -7.04 -7.46 -20.20
CA HIS A 265 -7.01 -8.93 -20.22
C HIS A 265 -5.77 -9.47 -19.50
N GLY A 266 -5.70 -10.80 -19.33
CA GLY A 266 -4.54 -11.45 -18.71
C GLY A 266 -4.44 -11.27 -17.18
N GLY A 267 -5.48 -10.69 -16.56
CA GLY A 267 -5.57 -10.46 -15.12
C GLY A 267 -4.95 -9.14 -14.67
N LYS A 268 -5.35 -8.68 -13.48
CA LYS A 268 -5.07 -7.31 -13.03
C LYS A 268 -3.68 -7.05 -12.45
N ARG A 269 -2.90 -8.08 -12.13
CA ARG A 269 -1.66 -7.96 -11.31
C ARG A 269 -0.36 -8.05 -12.12
N ARG A 270 -0.30 -8.97 -13.09
CA ARG A 270 0.88 -9.16 -13.93
C ARG A 270 0.89 -8.06 -14.99
N LEU A 271 2.09 -7.58 -15.30
CA LEU A 271 2.34 -6.56 -16.32
C LEU A 271 3.35 -7.10 -17.31
N ASN A 272 3.09 -6.85 -18.58
CA ASN A 272 4.05 -6.89 -19.67
C ASN A 272 3.68 -5.79 -20.66
N GLU A 273 4.60 -5.48 -21.58
CA GLU A 273 4.46 -4.34 -22.49
C GLU A 273 3.21 -4.41 -23.37
N ARG A 274 2.85 -5.61 -23.87
CA ARG A 274 1.64 -5.81 -24.69
C ARG A 274 0.34 -5.51 -23.96
N GLN A 275 0.35 -5.51 -22.62
CA GLN A 275 -0.84 -5.17 -21.83
C GLN A 275 -1.07 -3.66 -21.70
N LEU A 276 -0.18 -2.82 -22.25
CA LEU A 276 -0.40 -1.37 -22.32
C LEU A 276 -1.33 -0.98 -23.48
N GLU A 277 -1.42 -1.82 -24.50
CA GLU A 277 -2.27 -1.61 -25.67
C GLU A 277 -3.73 -1.99 -25.38
N ASP A 278 -4.67 -1.27 -25.99
CA ASP A 278 -6.07 -1.69 -26.02
C ASP A 278 -6.27 -2.68 -27.16
N THR A 279 -6.88 -3.82 -26.84
CA THR A 279 -7.08 -4.90 -27.82
C THR A 279 -8.46 -5.51 -27.66
N GLU A 280 -8.93 -6.22 -28.68
CA GLU A 280 -10.20 -6.97 -28.63
C GLU A 280 -10.25 -8.04 -27.53
N ARG A 281 -9.09 -8.40 -26.94
CA ARG A 281 -9.02 -9.36 -25.83
C ARG A 281 -9.45 -8.74 -24.49
N ASP A 282 -9.49 -7.41 -24.39
CA ASP A 282 -9.81 -6.70 -23.16
C ASP A 282 -11.30 -6.85 -22.81
N GLY A 283 -11.59 -7.85 -21.97
CA GLY A 283 -12.97 -8.20 -21.58
C GLY A 283 -13.39 -7.73 -20.19
N ALA A 284 -12.47 -7.27 -19.34
CA ALA A 284 -12.77 -6.75 -18.01
C ALA A 284 -12.42 -5.28 -17.92
N CYS A 285 -13.34 -4.44 -17.44
CA CYS A 285 -13.15 -3.00 -17.32
C CYS A 285 -13.26 -2.56 -15.86
N TYR A 286 -12.40 -1.64 -15.45
CA TYR A 286 -12.48 -0.96 -14.16
C TYR A 286 -12.34 0.55 -14.36
N SER A 287 -13.13 1.32 -13.63
CA SER A 287 -12.85 2.74 -13.40
C SER A 287 -11.52 2.92 -12.66
N LEU A 288 -10.93 4.11 -12.76
CA LEU A 288 -9.71 4.47 -12.03
C LEU A 288 -9.89 4.31 -10.50
N ALA A 289 -11.07 4.65 -9.96
CA ALA A 289 -11.43 4.42 -8.56
C ALA A 289 -11.44 2.94 -8.19
N LEU A 290 -12.15 2.10 -8.95
CA LEU A 290 -12.20 0.67 -8.69
C LEU A 290 -10.82 0.03 -8.88
N ALA A 291 -10.03 0.50 -9.83
CA ALA A 291 -8.66 0.07 -10.04
C ALA A 291 -7.75 0.42 -8.84
N MET A 292 -7.93 1.58 -8.22
CA MET A 292 -7.23 1.97 -6.98
C MET A 292 -7.57 0.99 -5.85
N GLY A 293 -8.86 0.75 -5.63
CA GLY A 293 -9.35 -0.13 -4.57
C GLY A 293 -9.00 -1.61 -4.77
N LYS A 294 -9.12 -2.12 -5.99
CA LYS A 294 -8.74 -3.50 -6.35
C LYS A 294 -7.24 -3.65 -6.57
N SER A 295 -6.48 -2.55 -6.51
CA SER A 295 -5.06 -2.44 -6.80
C SER A 295 -4.68 -3.06 -8.16
N ALA A 296 -5.42 -2.73 -9.21
CA ALA A 296 -5.16 -3.22 -10.56
C ALA A 296 -3.91 -2.53 -11.14
N ASN A 297 -2.86 -3.31 -11.41
CA ASN A 297 -1.60 -2.83 -11.96
C ASN A 297 -1.74 -2.46 -13.43
N VAL A 298 -2.42 -3.30 -14.21
CA VAL A 298 -2.64 -3.08 -15.65
C VAL A 298 -3.39 -1.79 -15.95
N ILE A 299 -4.42 -1.45 -15.17
CA ILE A 299 -5.14 -0.19 -15.34
C ILE A 299 -4.24 1.00 -15.04
N PHE A 300 -3.54 0.99 -13.91
CA PHE A 300 -2.62 2.09 -13.57
C PHE A 300 -1.49 2.23 -14.60
N ALA A 301 -0.95 1.12 -15.12
CA ALA A 301 0.06 1.14 -16.16
C ALA A 301 -0.48 1.74 -17.47
N LYS A 302 -1.66 1.30 -17.92
CA LYS A 302 -2.36 1.86 -19.10
C LYS A 302 -2.65 3.35 -18.93
N MET A 303 -3.25 3.75 -17.79
CA MET A 303 -3.58 5.15 -17.54
C MET A 303 -2.32 6.02 -17.47
N THR A 304 -1.25 5.53 -16.83
CA THR A 304 0.05 6.22 -16.82
C THR A 304 0.57 6.40 -18.25
N SER A 305 0.61 5.32 -19.04
CA SER A 305 1.11 5.35 -20.42
C SER A 305 0.32 6.28 -21.35
N LYS A 306 -0.98 6.46 -21.11
CA LYS A 306 -1.86 7.25 -21.97
C LYS A 306 -1.95 8.72 -21.59
N HIS A 307 -1.78 9.03 -20.29
CA HIS A 307 -2.14 10.35 -19.76
C HIS A 307 -0.99 11.06 -19.05
N LEU A 308 0.10 10.37 -18.72
CA LEU A 308 1.23 10.96 -17.99
C LEU A 308 2.52 10.92 -18.80
N THR A 309 3.29 11.99 -18.68
CA THR A 309 4.72 12.02 -19.04
C THR A 309 5.56 11.72 -17.79
N ALA A 310 6.82 11.28 -17.96
CA ALA A 310 7.73 11.13 -16.81
C ALA A 310 7.88 12.41 -16.01
N ASP A 311 7.94 13.54 -16.70
CA ASP A 311 8.03 14.88 -16.13
C ASP A 311 6.82 15.20 -15.22
N SER A 312 5.60 14.90 -15.68
CA SER A 312 4.39 15.09 -14.87
C SER A 312 4.37 14.20 -13.60
N LEU A 313 4.81 12.94 -13.72
CA LEU A 313 4.89 12.03 -12.57
C LEU A 313 6.02 12.41 -11.60
N LYS A 314 7.17 12.87 -12.10
CA LYS A 314 8.29 13.40 -11.29
C LYS A 314 7.87 14.63 -10.52
N ARG A 315 7.18 15.58 -11.16
CA ARG A 315 6.62 16.76 -10.48
C ARG A 315 5.62 16.39 -9.39
N MET A 316 4.71 15.46 -9.65
CA MET A 316 3.77 15.00 -8.63
C MET A 316 4.48 14.31 -7.45
N ALA A 317 5.46 13.45 -7.73
CA ALA A 317 6.27 12.82 -6.70
C ALA A 317 7.02 13.87 -5.84
N ALA A 318 7.60 14.90 -6.48
CA ALA A 318 8.31 15.98 -5.81
C ALA A 318 7.40 16.90 -4.97
N ARG A 319 6.19 17.23 -5.47
CA ARG A 319 5.13 17.93 -4.71
C ARG A 319 4.79 17.17 -3.43
N LEU A 320 4.67 15.85 -3.54
CA LEU A 320 4.46 14.91 -2.45
C LEU A 320 5.76 14.46 -1.76
N ARG A 321 6.83 15.26 -1.82
CA ARG A 321 8.10 15.10 -1.05
C ARG A 321 8.93 13.84 -1.28
N PHE A 322 8.73 13.11 -2.38
CA PHE A 322 9.77 12.19 -2.83
C PHE A 322 11.02 12.96 -3.25
N ASN A 323 12.19 12.36 -3.02
CA ASN A 323 13.52 12.90 -3.31
C ASN A 323 13.82 14.24 -2.59
N ARG A 324 13.07 14.56 -1.53
CA ARG A 324 13.23 15.78 -0.73
C ARG A 324 13.32 15.42 0.74
N GLU A 325 14.03 16.25 1.48
CA GLU A 325 13.98 16.21 2.93
C GLU A 325 12.59 16.65 3.41
N ILE A 326 12.10 15.96 4.44
CA ILE A 326 10.91 16.35 5.18
C ILE A 326 11.42 16.83 6.54
N PRO A 327 11.17 18.11 6.93
CA PRO A 327 11.60 18.63 8.22
C PRO A 327 11.05 17.78 9.36
N PHE A 328 11.93 17.35 10.27
CA PHE A 328 11.54 16.51 11.39
C PHE A 328 12.51 16.66 12.57
N ALA A 329 12.00 16.50 13.79
CA ALA A 329 12.78 16.74 15.02
C ALA A 329 13.90 15.72 15.28
N GLN A 330 13.93 14.63 14.50
CA GLN A 330 14.97 13.61 14.52
C GLN A 330 15.28 13.19 13.08
N PRO A 331 16.42 12.49 12.82
CA PRO A 331 16.77 12.07 11.47
C PRO A 331 15.62 11.30 10.79
N LEU A 332 15.34 11.65 9.55
CA LEU A 332 14.32 11.04 8.70
C LEU A 332 14.97 10.77 7.34
N ASP A 333 14.96 9.52 6.90
CA ASP A 333 15.51 9.18 5.59
C ASP A 333 14.65 9.82 4.49
N VAL A 334 15.32 10.37 3.47
CA VAL A 334 14.64 10.82 2.25
C VAL A 334 14.03 9.62 1.53
N SER A 335 12.73 9.69 1.25
CA SER A 335 12.07 8.68 0.41
C SER A 335 12.44 8.89 -1.04
N LEU A 336 12.98 7.86 -1.68
CA LEU A 336 13.55 7.96 -3.02
C LEU A 336 12.60 7.38 -4.07
N ALA A 337 12.48 8.06 -5.21
CA ALA A 337 11.75 7.56 -6.36
C ALA A 337 12.57 7.76 -7.64
N TYR A 338 12.90 6.67 -8.32
CA TYR A 338 13.41 6.70 -9.69
C TYR A 338 12.25 6.50 -10.66
N ILE A 339 11.97 7.52 -11.48
CA ILE A 339 10.91 7.51 -12.49
C ILE A 339 11.57 7.52 -13.87
N PRO A 340 11.46 6.41 -14.64
CA PRO A 340 12.00 6.32 -16.00
C PRO A 340 11.38 7.35 -16.94
N GLU A 341 12.09 7.71 -18.01
CA GLU A 341 11.65 8.77 -18.94
C GLU A 341 10.41 8.41 -19.76
N ASP A 342 10.25 7.14 -20.17
CA ASP A 342 9.14 6.72 -21.02
C ASP A 342 8.88 5.20 -21.00
N GLY A 343 7.96 4.79 -21.87
CA GLY A 343 7.70 3.41 -22.23
C GLY A 343 7.15 2.53 -21.11
N PHE A 344 7.39 1.23 -21.24
CA PHE A 344 6.92 0.25 -20.26
C PHE A 344 7.49 0.48 -18.87
N ALA A 345 8.72 0.99 -18.74
CA ALA A 345 9.35 1.24 -17.46
C ALA A 345 8.62 2.35 -16.68
N LEU A 346 8.25 3.46 -17.34
CA LEU A 346 7.42 4.51 -16.74
C LEU A 346 6.04 3.97 -16.31
N ALA A 347 5.37 3.23 -17.19
CA ALA A 347 4.07 2.64 -16.90
C ALA A 347 4.12 1.64 -15.72
N ASN A 348 5.20 0.85 -15.65
CA ASN A 348 5.46 -0.10 -14.57
C ASN A 348 5.70 0.64 -13.24
N THR A 349 6.45 1.74 -13.25
CA THR A 349 6.61 2.63 -12.08
C THR A 349 5.28 3.24 -11.65
N GLY A 350 4.46 3.74 -12.58
CA GLY A 350 3.13 4.26 -12.29
C GLY A 350 2.18 3.22 -11.66
N ALA A 351 2.36 1.94 -11.99
CA ALA A 351 1.65 0.83 -11.36
C ALA A 351 2.19 0.42 -9.97
N GLY A 352 3.20 1.11 -9.45
CA GLY A 352 3.80 0.86 -8.14
C GLY A 352 4.88 -0.22 -8.13
N PHE A 353 5.49 -0.49 -9.28
CA PHE A 353 6.73 -1.27 -9.38
C PHE A 353 7.94 -0.35 -9.58
N GLY A 354 9.13 -0.92 -9.75
CA GLY A 354 10.36 -0.14 -9.89
C GLY A 354 10.99 0.28 -8.55
N ASP A 355 11.99 1.15 -8.66
CA ASP A 355 12.85 1.57 -7.56
C ASP A 355 12.24 2.82 -6.90
N VAL A 356 11.25 2.56 -6.03
CA VAL A 356 10.58 3.56 -5.21
C VAL A 356 10.53 3.08 -3.78
N TYR A 357 11.07 3.87 -2.86
CA TYR A 357 11.19 3.56 -1.44
C TYR A 357 10.54 4.63 -0.58
N LEU A 358 9.92 4.19 0.50
CA LEU A 358 9.05 5.00 1.33
C LEU A 358 9.28 4.70 2.81
N SER A 359 9.36 5.74 3.65
CA SER A 359 9.28 5.55 5.10
C SER A 359 7.82 5.49 5.58
N PRO A 360 7.51 4.74 6.65
CA PRO A 360 6.16 4.74 7.20
C PRO A 360 5.65 6.14 7.59
N LEU A 361 6.49 7.02 8.13
CA LEU A 361 6.13 8.40 8.41
C LEU A 361 5.69 9.14 7.15
N HIS A 362 6.47 9.03 6.07
CA HIS A 362 6.10 9.62 4.79
C HIS A 362 4.82 8.98 4.21
N GLY A 363 4.63 7.67 4.35
CA GLY A 363 3.37 7.01 3.99
C GLY A 363 2.16 7.63 4.71
N ALA A 364 2.27 7.92 6.00
CA ALA A 364 1.19 8.54 6.76
C ALA A 364 0.91 9.98 6.29
N LEU A 365 1.95 10.72 5.91
CA LEU A 365 1.82 12.05 5.31
C LEU A 365 1.12 12.02 3.95
N LEU A 366 1.33 10.99 3.11
CA LEU A 366 0.59 10.82 1.86
C LEU A 366 -0.92 10.62 2.11
N ALA A 367 -1.31 9.89 3.16
CA ALA A 367 -2.72 9.82 3.57
C ALA A 367 -3.22 11.16 4.13
N SER A 368 -2.38 11.88 4.86
CA SER A 368 -2.69 13.19 5.42
C SER A 368 -3.04 14.22 4.34
N VAL A 369 -2.35 14.19 3.19
CA VAL A 369 -2.67 15.09 2.06
C VAL A 369 -4.11 14.91 1.58
N ALA A 370 -4.57 13.67 1.42
CA ALA A 370 -5.95 13.39 1.03
C ALA A 370 -6.94 13.79 2.14
N ALA A 371 -6.58 13.55 3.41
CA ALA A 371 -7.36 13.95 4.58
C ALA A 371 -7.48 15.49 4.74
N ASN A 372 -6.48 16.24 4.31
CA ASN A 372 -6.41 17.70 4.40
C ASN A 372 -6.79 18.41 3.09
N GLU A 373 -7.67 17.81 2.29
CA GLU A 373 -8.20 18.42 1.07
C GLU A 373 -7.08 18.84 0.09
N GLY A 374 -6.01 18.07 0.02
CA GLY A 374 -4.88 18.31 -0.88
C GLY A 374 -3.76 19.16 -0.29
N ARG A 375 -3.78 19.45 1.01
CA ARG A 375 -2.73 20.23 1.68
C ARG A 375 -1.74 19.34 2.43
N TRP A 376 -0.46 19.57 2.16
CA TRP A 376 0.66 18.99 2.91
C TRP A 376 0.88 19.78 4.19
N VAL A 377 1.10 19.08 5.30
CA VAL A 377 1.47 19.68 6.60
C VAL A 377 2.69 18.93 7.12
N ASP A 378 3.75 19.65 7.45
CA ASP A 378 4.98 19.02 7.93
C ASP A 378 4.77 18.33 9.29
N PRO A 379 5.41 17.17 9.52
CA PRO A 379 5.21 16.40 10.74
C PRO A 379 5.83 17.06 11.98
N VAL A 380 5.08 17.08 13.08
CA VAL A 380 5.48 17.66 14.37
C VAL A 380 5.60 16.56 15.41
N LEU A 381 6.81 16.29 15.91
CA LEU A 381 7.08 15.27 16.95
C LEU A 381 7.22 15.86 18.36
N VAL A 382 7.66 17.11 18.46
CA VAL A 382 7.83 17.83 19.72
C VAL A 382 6.69 18.84 19.83
N GLU A 383 6.02 18.88 20.98
CA GLU A 383 5.00 19.88 21.29
C GLU A 383 5.58 21.27 21.04
N PRO A 384 4.92 22.12 20.23
CA PRO A 384 5.36 23.49 20.06
C PRO A 384 5.28 24.22 21.40
N GLU A 385 6.23 25.12 21.64
CA GLU A 385 6.16 26.03 22.79
C GLU A 385 4.85 26.83 22.73
N PRO A 386 4.29 27.25 23.89
CA PRO A 386 3.15 28.15 23.90
C PRO A 386 3.38 29.33 22.95
N PHE A 387 2.40 29.63 22.11
CA PHE A 387 2.42 30.71 21.10
C PHE A 387 3.31 30.48 19.86
N MET A 388 3.99 29.34 19.73
CA MET A 388 4.65 28.97 18.47
C MET A 388 3.61 28.42 17.48
N PRO A 389 3.57 28.92 16.23
CA PRO A 389 2.61 28.44 15.24
C PRO A 389 2.91 27.00 14.85
N LEU A 390 1.87 26.24 14.54
CA LEU A 390 2.00 24.95 13.87
C LEU A 390 2.44 25.17 12.40
N PRO A 391 2.96 24.13 11.73
CA PRO A 391 3.31 24.23 10.32
C PRO A 391 2.12 24.69 9.47
N GLU A 392 2.36 25.65 8.59
CA GLU A 392 1.38 26.15 7.64
C GLU A 392 1.06 25.09 6.58
N PRO A 393 -0.22 24.79 6.31
CA PRO A 393 -0.59 23.86 5.26
C PRO A 393 -0.21 24.37 3.86
N GLU A 394 0.52 23.57 3.08
CA GLU A 394 0.92 23.86 1.70
C GLU A 394 -0.01 23.14 0.71
N PRO A 395 -0.68 23.83 -0.23
CA PRO A 395 -1.49 23.16 -1.25
C PRO A 395 -0.59 22.37 -2.20
N VAL A 396 -0.77 21.05 -2.22
CA VAL A 396 -0.05 20.13 -3.11
C VAL A 396 -0.96 19.40 -4.09
N LEU A 397 -2.28 19.48 -3.92
CA LEU A 397 -3.32 19.07 -4.87
C LEU A 397 -4.43 20.11 -4.91
N THR A 398 -5.16 20.17 -6.02
CA THR A 398 -6.43 20.88 -6.08
C THR A 398 -7.47 20.23 -5.15
N PRO A 399 -8.40 21.00 -4.56
CA PRO A 399 -9.44 20.42 -3.71
C PRO A 399 -10.27 19.34 -4.43
N THR A 400 -10.55 19.53 -5.72
CA THR A 400 -11.25 18.54 -6.55
C THR A 400 -10.44 17.25 -6.68
N ALA A 401 -9.14 17.32 -7.01
CA ALA A 401 -8.30 16.13 -7.08
C ALA A 401 -8.18 15.43 -5.72
N ALA A 402 -8.10 16.17 -4.61
CA ALA A 402 -8.05 15.58 -3.27
C ALA A 402 -9.35 14.85 -2.89
N HIS A 403 -10.51 15.41 -3.24
CA HIS A 403 -11.81 14.78 -3.05
C HIS A 403 -11.93 13.49 -3.88
N GLU A 404 -11.58 13.54 -5.16
CA GLU A 404 -11.60 12.35 -6.03
C GLU A 404 -10.60 11.29 -5.58
N LEU A 405 -9.39 11.69 -5.14
CA LEU A 405 -8.43 10.76 -4.55
C LEU A 405 -9.01 10.07 -3.31
N THR A 406 -9.70 10.80 -2.45
CA THR A 406 -10.37 10.25 -1.28
C THR A 406 -11.44 9.22 -1.67
N ARG A 407 -12.25 9.51 -2.68
CA ARG A 407 -13.23 8.57 -3.26
C ARG A 407 -12.55 7.30 -3.80
N MET A 408 -11.42 7.45 -4.50
CA MET A 408 -10.63 6.32 -4.99
C MET A 408 -10.02 5.48 -3.84
N LEU A 409 -9.63 6.10 -2.73
CA LEU A 409 -9.09 5.41 -1.55
C LEU A 409 -10.18 4.69 -0.75
N GLU A 410 -11.41 5.21 -0.72
CA GLU A 410 -12.57 4.56 -0.11
C GLU A 410 -12.83 3.18 -0.74
N GLU A 411 -12.69 3.06 -2.06
CA GLU A 411 -12.84 1.79 -2.79
C GLU A 411 -11.95 0.68 -2.26
N THR A 412 -10.77 0.98 -1.70
CA THR A 412 -9.89 -0.03 -1.08
C THR A 412 -10.55 -0.73 0.09
N VAL A 413 -11.32 0.02 0.88
CA VAL A 413 -11.93 -0.41 2.14
C VAL A 413 -13.35 -0.93 1.93
N THR A 414 -14.08 -0.42 0.94
CA THR A 414 -15.48 -0.81 0.68
C THR A 414 -15.60 -2.02 -0.25
N HIS A 415 -14.84 -2.02 -1.36
CA HIS A 415 -14.91 -3.04 -2.41
C HIS A 415 -13.56 -3.73 -2.67
N GLY A 416 -12.48 -3.22 -2.10
CA GLY A 416 -11.12 -3.49 -2.51
C GLY A 416 -10.33 -4.47 -1.65
N THR A 417 -9.01 -4.29 -1.66
CA THR A 417 -8.03 -5.18 -1.02
C THR A 417 -8.06 -5.18 0.50
N ALA A 418 -8.62 -4.14 1.14
CA ALA A 418 -8.77 -4.05 2.59
C ALA A 418 -10.19 -4.38 3.10
N ARG A 419 -11.15 -4.61 2.19
CA ARG A 419 -12.56 -4.86 2.53
C ARG A 419 -12.78 -5.89 3.63
N GLY A 420 -12.09 -7.03 3.54
CA GLY A 420 -12.27 -8.11 4.51
C GLY A 420 -11.92 -7.70 5.94
N VAL A 421 -10.77 -7.02 6.12
CA VAL A 421 -10.28 -6.68 7.46
C VAL A 421 -11.08 -5.53 8.08
N PHE A 422 -11.52 -4.56 7.29
CA PHE A 422 -12.30 -3.42 7.79
C PHE A 422 -13.79 -3.73 8.04
N ARG A 423 -14.31 -4.84 7.50
CA ARG A 423 -15.68 -5.31 7.74
C ARG A 423 -15.79 -6.33 8.88
N GLU A 424 -14.68 -6.68 9.51
CA GLU A 424 -14.66 -7.63 10.62
C GLU A 424 -15.56 -7.14 11.76
N ARG A 425 -16.49 -7.98 12.19
CA ARG A 425 -17.47 -7.63 13.22
C ARG A 425 -16.77 -7.31 14.54
N GLY A 426 -17.10 -6.17 15.13
CA GLY A 426 -16.50 -5.70 16.39
C GLY A 426 -15.20 -4.90 16.23
N PHE A 427 -14.64 -4.82 15.02
CA PHE A 427 -13.40 -4.07 14.73
C PHE A 427 -13.57 -3.07 13.58
N GLN A 428 -14.81 -2.68 13.30
CA GLN A 428 -15.13 -1.76 12.21
C GLN A 428 -14.58 -0.37 12.53
N VAL A 429 -14.06 0.29 11.50
CA VAL A 429 -13.70 1.71 11.55
C VAL A 429 -14.63 2.41 10.57
N LYS A 430 -15.53 3.24 11.10
CA LYS A 430 -16.53 3.94 10.29
C LYS A 430 -15.84 4.91 9.34
N ASP A 431 -16.29 4.92 8.09
CA ASP A 431 -15.85 5.87 7.05
C ASP A 431 -14.32 5.88 6.88
N ALA A 432 -13.66 4.73 7.04
CA ALA A 432 -12.23 4.59 6.80
C ALA A 432 -11.92 4.49 5.30
N VAL A 433 -10.85 5.17 4.89
CA VAL A 433 -10.35 5.13 3.51
C VAL A 433 -8.86 4.80 3.52
N GLY A 434 -8.33 4.27 2.42
CA GLY A 434 -6.88 4.07 2.34
C GLY A 434 -6.41 3.31 1.11
N LYS A 435 -5.17 2.82 1.19
CA LYS A 435 -4.50 2.06 0.16
C LYS A 435 -3.68 0.95 0.79
N THR A 436 -3.77 -0.25 0.21
CA THR A 436 -2.83 -1.33 0.51
C THR A 436 -1.66 -1.34 -0.47
N GLY A 437 -0.49 -1.72 0.01
CA GLY A 437 0.67 -2.09 -0.79
C GLY A 437 1.13 -3.50 -0.44
N THR A 438 1.58 -4.27 -1.42
CA THR A 438 2.18 -5.59 -1.18
C THR A 438 3.24 -5.84 -2.23
N LEU A 439 4.43 -6.19 -1.79
CA LEU A 439 5.55 -6.52 -2.66
C LEU A 439 6.46 -7.49 -1.91
N ALA A 440 6.96 -8.50 -2.62
CA ALA A 440 7.83 -9.49 -2.02
C ALA A 440 9.19 -9.52 -2.70
N ASP A 441 10.26 -9.50 -1.92
CA ASP A 441 11.59 -9.93 -2.34
C ASP A 441 11.69 -11.45 -2.11
N ARG A 442 12.52 -12.14 -2.89
CA ARG A 442 12.67 -13.61 -2.81
C ARG A 442 13.95 -14.05 -2.12
N GLU A 443 15.00 -13.23 -2.18
CA GLU A 443 16.35 -13.61 -1.77
C GLU A 443 17.00 -12.53 -0.89
N PRO A 444 16.86 -12.61 0.46
CA PRO A 444 15.98 -13.52 1.19
C PRO A 444 14.51 -13.13 1.03
N PHE A 445 13.60 -14.06 1.32
CA PHE A 445 12.17 -13.77 1.24
C PHE A 445 11.76 -12.66 2.23
N ARG A 446 11.12 -11.62 1.74
CA ARG A 446 10.54 -10.54 2.55
C ARG A 446 9.25 -10.05 1.89
N ASP A 447 8.11 -10.17 2.58
CA ASP A 447 6.82 -9.63 2.13
C ASP A 447 6.55 -8.29 2.82
N TYR A 448 6.70 -7.19 2.09
CA TYR A 448 6.39 -5.84 2.56
C TYR A 448 4.88 -5.61 2.41
N SER A 449 4.18 -5.63 3.53
CA SER A 449 2.73 -5.45 3.60
C SER A 449 2.39 -4.10 4.20
N TRP A 450 1.77 -3.24 3.40
CA TRP A 450 1.40 -1.88 3.75
C TRP A 450 -0.10 -1.67 3.88
N PHE A 451 -0.46 -0.74 4.75
CA PHE A 451 -1.70 0.02 4.67
C PHE A 451 -1.42 1.48 5.01
N VAL A 452 -1.93 2.39 4.18
CA VAL A 452 -1.84 3.84 4.35
C VAL A 452 -3.25 4.39 4.21
N GLY A 453 -3.74 5.19 5.14
CA GLY A 453 -5.13 5.63 5.08
C GLY A 453 -5.49 6.60 6.19
N PHE A 454 -6.73 7.05 6.20
CA PHE A 454 -7.24 7.96 7.22
C PHE A 454 -8.70 7.67 7.54
N ALA A 455 -9.15 8.22 8.67
CA ALA A 455 -10.54 8.15 9.08
C ALA A 455 -10.90 9.29 10.05
N PRO A 456 -12.19 9.66 10.13
CA PRO A 456 -13.25 9.41 9.13
C PRO A 456 -12.98 10.07 7.77
N LYS A 457 -13.76 9.74 6.74
CA LYS A 457 -13.65 10.32 5.40
C LYS A 457 -13.97 11.83 5.37
N ASP A 458 -15.11 12.21 5.93
CA ASP A 458 -15.68 13.55 5.74
C ASP A 458 -15.17 14.58 6.76
N ASN A 459 -14.76 14.12 7.96
CA ASN A 459 -14.11 14.96 8.98
C ASN A 459 -12.85 14.24 9.50
N PRO A 460 -11.77 14.22 8.71
CA PRO A 460 -10.60 13.41 9.02
C PRO A 460 -9.94 13.83 10.32
N ARG A 461 -9.70 12.85 11.19
CA ARG A 461 -9.09 13.04 12.51
C ARG A 461 -7.75 12.37 12.64
N VAL A 462 -7.56 11.26 11.94
CA VAL A 462 -6.33 10.48 11.99
C VAL A 462 -5.92 10.03 10.61
N ALA A 463 -4.64 10.19 10.28
CA ALA A 463 -3.97 9.53 9.16
C ALA A 463 -2.97 8.52 9.70
N VAL A 464 -2.82 7.38 9.02
CA VAL A 464 -1.96 6.29 9.46
C VAL A 464 -1.15 5.71 8.31
N ALA A 465 0.00 5.15 8.67
CA ALA A 465 0.69 4.17 7.86
C ALA A 465 1.11 3.01 8.74
N ALA A 466 0.81 1.80 8.29
CA ALA A 466 1.20 0.55 8.92
C ALA A 466 1.97 -0.30 7.92
N LEU A 467 3.16 -0.72 8.33
CA LEU A 467 4.03 -1.59 7.59
C LEU A 467 4.35 -2.82 8.43
N ILE A 468 4.27 -3.99 7.79
CA ILE A 468 4.83 -5.23 8.33
C ILE A 468 5.72 -5.83 7.25
N VAL A 469 6.98 -6.13 7.60
CA VAL A 469 7.88 -6.90 6.75
C VAL A 469 7.89 -8.33 7.25
N ASN A 470 7.22 -9.19 6.50
CA ASN A 470 6.96 -10.58 6.87
C ASN A 470 8.03 -11.53 6.29
N ASP A 471 8.35 -12.55 7.08
CA ASP A 471 9.03 -13.76 6.64
C ASP A 471 8.02 -14.73 5.98
N PRO A 472 8.44 -15.89 5.42
CA PRO A 472 7.50 -16.83 4.78
C PRO A 472 6.35 -17.28 5.69
N LYS A 473 6.57 -17.30 7.01
CA LYS A 473 5.54 -17.53 8.02
C LYS A 473 5.14 -16.19 8.63
N TRP A 474 3.88 -15.80 8.46
CA TRP A 474 3.35 -14.53 8.96
C TRP A 474 2.00 -14.73 9.66
N ARG A 475 1.67 -13.80 10.57
CA ARG A 475 0.42 -13.86 11.38
C ARG A 475 -0.57 -12.76 11.04
N ILE A 476 -0.07 -11.57 10.72
CA ILE A 476 -0.87 -10.40 10.35
C ILE A 476 -0.22 -9.65 9.17
N ARG A 477 -0.96 -8.70 8.61
CA ARG A 477 -0.54 -7.84 7.49
C ARG A 477 -0.69 -6.37 7.85
N GLY A 478 -0.09 -5.49 7.06
CA GLY A 478 -0.17 -4.05 7.27
C GLY A 478 -1.62 -3.53 7.37
N SER A 479 -2.56 -4.11 6.61
CA SER A 479 -3.98 -3.74 6.68
C SER A 479 -4.66 -4.05 8.01
N TYR A 480 -4.26 -5.12 8.71
CA TYR A 480 -4.74 -5.40 10.06
C TYR A 480 -4.20 -4.35 11.05
N LEU A 481 -2.89 -4.12 11.03
CA LEU A 481 -2.27 -3.14 11.91
C LEU A 481 -2.76 -1.71 11.65
N GLY A 482 -2.99 -1.36 10.37
CA GLY A 482 -3.55 -0.06 9.97
C GLY A 482 -4.98 0.16 10.43
N ARG A 483 -5.85 -0.87 10.37
CA ARG A 483 -7.19 -0.81 10.96
C ARG A 483 -7.12 -0.59 12.47
N GLU A 484 -6.29 -1.34 13.18
CA GLU A 484 -6.14 -1.17 14.63
C GLU A 484 -5.58 0.20 15.00
N ALA A 485 -4.64 0.74 14.20
CA ALA A 485 -4.13 2.10 14.36
C ALA A 485 -5.24 3.14 14.24
N LEU A 486 -6.09 3.06 13.21
CA LEU A 486 -7.23 3.97 13.06
C LEU A 486 -8.22 3.83 14.23
N ARG A 487 -8.59 2.58 14.58
CA ARG A 487 -9.56 2.30 15.65
C ARG A 487 -9.10 2.85 17.00
N LEU A 488 -7.89 2.48 17.42
CA LEU A 488 -7.33 2.88 18.71
C LEU A 488 -7.07 4.38 18.81
N ALA A 489 -6.68 5.02 17.70
CA ALA A 489 -6.46 6.46 17.67
C ALA A 489 -7.79 7.23 17.78
N LEU A 490 -8.84 6.79 17.06
CA LEU A 490 -10.17 7.42 17.12
C LEU A 490 -10.86 7.26 18.48
N GLU A 491 -10.55 6.20 19.23
CA GLU A 491 -11.00 6.01 20.62
C GLU A 491 -10.36 7.02 21.59
N ARG A 492 -9.17 7.54 21.27
CA ARG A 492 -8.38 8.42 22.13
C ARG A 492 -8.53 9.89 21.79
N ILE A 493 -8.64 10.21 20.50
CA ILE A 493 -8.78 11.58 20.03
C ILE A 493 -10.27 11.85 20.00
N PRO A 494 -10.83 12.77 20.81
CA PRO A 494 -12.25 13.10 20.75
C PRO A 494 -12.58 13.84 19.45
N ALA A 495 -13.80 13.72 18.94
CA ALA A 495 -14.25 14.54 17.82
C ALA A 495 -14.12 16.03 18.19
N PRO A 496 -13.79 16.92 17.23
CA PRO A 496 -13.85 18.36 17.48
C PRO A 496 -15.22 18.69 18.08
N VAL A 497 -15.23 19.37 19.23
CA VAL A 497 -16.49 19.84 19.81
C VAL A 497 -17.02 20.90 18.85
N GLU A 498 -18.14 20.62 18.17
CA GLU A 498 -18.89 21.67 17.49
C GLU A 498 -19.28 22.69 18.56
N LEU A 499 -18.64 23.85 18.54
CA LEU A 499 -19.09 25.02 19.26
C LEU A 499 -20.39 25.45 18.61
N THR A 500 -21.50 24.81 18.99
CA THR A 500 -22.82 25.33 18.71
C THR A 500 -22.89 26.70 19.37
N ALA A 501 -22.84 27.75 18.53
CA ALA A 501 -23.07 29.11 19.00
C ALA A 501 -24.40 29.09 19.77
N PRO A 502 -24.46 29.62 21.00
CA PRO A 502 -25.71 29.69 21.73
C PRO A 502 -26.70 30.47 20.86
N ALA A 503 -27.85 29.86 20.59
CA ALA A 503 -28.95 30.50 19.89
C ALA A 503 -29.17 31.87 20.54
N GLY A 504 -28.84 32.93 19.82
CA GLY A 504 -28.91 34.29 20.30
C GLY A 504 -30.30 34.53 20.86
N ALA A 505 -30.35 34.89 22.14
CA ALA A 505 -31.50 35.53 22.71
C ALA A 505 -31.78 36.78 21.87
N ALA A 506 -32.78 36.68 21.00
CA ALA A 506 -33.42 37.82 20.38
C ALA A 506 -34.05 38.64 21.51
N GLY A 507 -33.25 39.56 22.06
CA GLY A 507 -33.71 40.59 22.95
C GLY A 507 -34.70 41.46 22.20
N LYS A 508 -35.95 41.45 22.67
CA LYS A 508 -36.87 42.56 22.46
C LYS A 508 -36.22 43.80 23.08
N HIS A 509 -35.91 44.81 22.27
CA HIS A 509 -36.02 46.22 22.65
C HIS A 509 -36.16 47.08 21.40
#